data_AF-X1GQM0-F1
#
_entry.id   AF-X1GQM0-F1
#
_cell.length_a   1.000
_cell.length_b   1.000
_cell.length_c   1.000
_cell.angle_alpha   90.00
_cell.angle_beta   90.00
_cell.angle_gamma   90.00
#
_symmetry.space_group_name_H-M   'P 1'
#
loop_
_entity.id
_entity.type
_entity.pdbx_description
1 polymer ?
#
loop_
_entity_poly.entity_id
_entity_poly.type
_entity_poly.pdbx_seq_one_letter_code
_entity_poly.pdbx_strand_id
1 'polypeptide(L)'
;DVEKVLEADASMTTTFVRDTFSGRYYTDEENLWLDRTVANISRLGEEYSGPELEYKKDLAYYALFESCLMKRPFNLFHRSNLNLRMNTVERTFGNKVTWDKPFGQLFRRLVAEENELVFSNGKVNTASNKDALSLGSGRYDLVYIDPPYFCRERTNSECDYGRMYHFLEGLANYDAWSSLIDYQSSILHLNKNGNSWLERNTVISNLEELFKKFQESIIVLSYKSPGIPNENELTSLLKKYKRRVRVEKKQYSYALSRANGQPRNNTELLIIGT
;
A
#
# COMPACT_ATOMS: atom_id res chain seq x y z
N ASP A 1 -13.77 20.83 -7.71
CA ASP A 1 -13.71 19.42 -7.26
C ASP A 1 -13.09 19.31 -5.88
N VAL A 2 -11.84 19.72 -5.69
CA VAL A 2 -11.15 19.63 -4.39
C VAL A 2 -11.93 20.27 -3.26
N GLU A 3 -12.41 21.50 -3.42
CA GLU A 3 -13.19 22.15 -2.36
C GLU A 3 -14.52 21.44 -2.08
N LYS A 4 -15.22 20.94 -3.12
CA LYS A 4 -16.43 20.13 -2.95
C LYS A 4 -16.16 18.85 -2.16
N VAL A 5 -15.04 18.17 -2.42
CA VAL A 5 -14.62 16.99 -1.65
C VAL A 5 -14.37 17.34 -0.18
N LEU A 6 -13.89 18.55 0.10
CA LEU A 6 -13.54 19.03 1.44
C LEU A 6 -14.67 19.79 2.15
N GLU A 7 -15.78 20.05 1.48
CA GLU A 7 -16.91 20.79 2.02
C GLU A 7 -17.52 20.02 3.21
N ALA A 8 -17.75 20.74 4.31
CA ALA A 8 -18.45 20.21 5.45
C ALA A 8 -19.97 20.24 5.13
N ASP A 9 -20.49 19.16 4.56
CA ASP A 9 -21.94 19.03 4.38
C ASP A 9 -22.59 18.61 5.71
N ALA A 10 -23.49 19.45 6.22
CA ALA A 10 -24.21 19.20 7.47
C ALA A 10 -25.27 18.09 7.35
N SER A 11 -25.64 17.67 6.14
CA SER A 11 -26.60 16.58 5.91
C SER A 11 -25.99 15.18 6.05
N MET A 12 -24.67 15.10 6.15
CA MET A 12 -23.93 13.83 6.20
C MET A 12 -23.97 13.16 7.56
N THR A 13 -24.40 11.89 7.57
CA THR A 13 -24.67 11.11 8.80
C THR A 13 -23.72 9.94 9.03
N THR A 14 -22.85 9.59 8.08
CA THR A 14 -21.94 8.47 8.28
C THR A 14 -20.84 8.85 9.26
N THR A 15 -20.71 8.07 10.32
CA THR A 15 -19.74 8.30 11.40
C THR A 15 -18.96 7.04 11.73
N PHE A 16 -18.85 6.13 10.76
CA PHE A 16 -18.35 4.78 10.97
C PHE A 16 -16.91 4.77 11.48
N VAL A 17 -16.01 5.52 10.85
CA VAL A 17 -14.60 5.63 11.25
C VAL A 17 -14.51 6.25 12.63
N ARG A 18 -15.28 7.33 12.88
CA ARG A 18 -15.32 7.96 14.21
C ARG A 18 -15.76 6.99 15.29
N ASP A 19 -16.86 6.28 15.07
CA ASP A 19 -17.48 5.44 16.09
C ASP A 19 -16.71 4.12 16.29
N THR A 20 -16.04 3.61 15.25
CA THR A 20 -15.32 2.32 15.29
C THR A 20 -13.84 2.45 15.66
N PHE A 21 -13.18 3.53 15.21
CA PHE A 21 -11.73 3.72 15.35
C PHE A 21 -11.34 4.86 16.31
N SER A 22 -12.28 5.34 17.14
CA SER A 22 -12.01 6.34 18.18
C SER A 22 -10.81 5.96 19.05
N GLY A 23 -9.92 6.93 19.27
CA GLY A 23 -8.72 6.76 20.10
C GLY A 23 -7.61 5.89 19.50
N ARG A 24 -7.76 5.39 18.25
CA ARG A 24 -6.81 4.43 17.67
C ARG A 24 -5.73 5.06 16.79
N TYR A 25 -6.15 5.65 15.68
CA TYR A 25 -5.26 6.14 14.63
C TYR A 25 -5.23 7.66 14.50
N TYR A 26 -6.40 8.27 14.66
CA TYR A 26 -6.65 9.70 14.52
C TYR A 26 -7.59 10.18 15.64
N THR A 27 -7.67 11.49 15.83
CA THR A 27 -8.63 12.09 16.77
C THR A 27 -10.07 11.92 16.27
N ASP A 28 -11.07 12.10 17.13
CA ASP A 28 -12.48 11.97 16.71
C ASP A 28 -12.89 13.01 15.65
N GLU A 29 -12.31 14.22 15.71
CA GLU A 29 -12.48 15.25 14.68
C GLU A 29 -11.88 14.82 13.35
N GLU A 30 -10.67 14.25 13.37
CA GLU A 30 -10.00 13.73 12.19
C GLU A 30 -10.75 12.52 11.60
N ASN A 31 -11.25 11.62 12.45
CA ASN A 31 -12.06 10.48 12.01
C ASN A 31 -13.37 10.94 11.34
N LEU A 32 -14.05 11.94 11.92
CA LEU A 32 -15.26 12.52 11.32
C LEU A 32 -14.95 13.21 9.98
N TRP A 33 -13.79 13.83 9.87
CA TRP A 33 -13.33 14.39 8.59
C TRP A 33 -13.14 13.29 7.54
N LEU A 34 -12.58 12.13 7.91
CA LEU A 34 -12.43 10.98 7.01
C LEU A 34 -13.79 10.45 6.53
N ASP A 35 -14.74 10.24 7.45
CA ASP A 35 -16.09 9.78 7.12
C ASP A 35 -16.77 10.70 6.09
N ARG A 36 -16.68 12.01 6.30
CA ARG A 36 -17.23 13.03 5.39
C ARG A 36 -16.53 13.02 4.04
N THR A 37 -15.20 12.96 4.05
CA THR A 37 -14.39 13.03 2.82
C THR A 37 -14.68 11.83 1.91
N VAL A 38 -14.76 10.61 2.45
CA VAL A 38 -15.08 9.41 1.66
C VAL A 38 -16.43 9.53 0.97
N ALA A 39 -17.46 9.98 1.69
CA ALA A 39 -18.76 10.15 1.10
C ALA A 39 -18.82 11.29 0.07
N ASN A 40 -18.11 12.40 0.30
CA ASN A 40 -18.01 13.46 -0.69
C ASN A 40 -17.29 12.97 -1.98
N ILE A 41 -16.29 12.09 -1.86
CA ILE A 41 -15.67 11.43 -3.03
C ILE A 41 -16.69 10.57 -3.78
N SER A 42 -17.54 9.81 -3.08
CA SER A 42 -18.61 9.04 -3.70
C SER A 42 -19.58 9.91 -4.50
N ARG A 43 -19.91 11.10 -3.97
CA ARG A 43 -20.81 12.09 -4.58
C ARG A 43 -20.27 12.77 -5.84
N LEU A 44 -18.99 12.62 -6.18
CA LEU A 44 -18.49 13.04 -7.50
C LEU A 44 -19.30 12.41 -8.65
N GLY A 45 -19.94 11.26 -8.42
CA GLY A 45 -20.85 10.63 -9.38
C GLY A 45 -22.15 11.39 -9.66
N GLU A 46 -22.49 12.42 -8.87
CA GLU A 46 -23.62 13.31 -9.15
C GLU A 46 -23.33 14.24 -10.35
N GLU A 47 -22.06 14.57 -10.60
CA GLU A 47 -21.63 15.46 -11.69
C GLU A 47 -20.85 14.75 -12.80
N TYR A 48 -20.06 13.75 -12.46
CA TYR A 48 -19.16 13.06 -13.39
C TYR A 48 -19.59 11.62 -13.62
N SER A 49 -19.25 11.08 -14.79
CA SER A 49 -19.54 9.68 -15.14
C SER A 49 -18.44 9.07 -16.00
N GLY A 50 -18.44 7.74 -16.13
CA GLY A 50 -17.47 7.01 -16.94
C GLY A 50 -16.02 7.22 -16.49
N PRO A 51 -15.05 7.19 -17.42
CA PRO A 51 -13.63 7.29 -17.09
C PRO A 51 -13.25 8.56 -16.33
N GLU A 52 -13.92 9.70 -16.59
CA GLU A 52 -13.63 10.95 -15.88
C GLU A 52 -13.93 10.83 -14.38
N LEU A 53 -15.05 10.19 -14.02
CA LEU A 53 -15.38 9.93 -12.62
C LEU A 53 -14.34 9.01 -11.95
N GLU A 54 -13.92 7.96 -12.65
CA GLU A 54 -12.92 7.01 -12.16
C GLU A 54 -11.60 7.74 -11.87
N TYR A 55 -11.08 8.51 -12.83
CA TYR A 55 -9.85 9.29 -12.63
C TYR A 55 -9.94 10.27 -11.45
N LYS A 56 -11.06 10.98 -11.31
CA LYS A 56 -11.24 11.93 -10.19
C LYS A 56 -11.31 11.20 -8.84
N LYS A 57 -11.97 10.04 -8.78
CA LYS A 57 -12.02 9.22 -7.57
C LYS A 57 -10.65 8.66 -7.23
N ASP A 58 -9.90 8.16 -8.21
CA ASP A 58 -8.55 7.62 -8.02
C ASP A 58 -7.61 8.69 -7.44
N LEU A 59 -7.60 9.90 -8.00
CA LEU A 59 -6.80 11.02 -7.50
C LEU A 59 -7.22 11.45 -6.09
N ALA A 60 -8.52 11.48 -5.81
CA ALA A 60 -9.03 11.84 -4.49
C ALA A 60 -8.67 10.78 -3.44
N TYR A 61 -8.81 9.49 -3.76
CA TYR A 61 -8.42 8.40 -2.86
C TYR A 61 -6.91 8.36 -2.66
N TYR A 62 -6.11 8.60 -3.69
CA TYR A 62 -4.65 8.74 -3.56
C TYR A 62 -4.30 9.84 -2.54
N ALA A 63 -4.84 11.05 -2.71
CA ALA A 63 -4.59 12.16 -1.80
C ALA A 63 -5.11 11.88 -0.38
N LEU A 64 -6.24 11.18 -0.23
CA LEU A 64 -6.78 10.74 1.05
C LEU A 64 -5.84 9.75 1.74
N PHE A 65 -5.38 8.73 1.02
CA PHE A 65 -4.49 7.69 1.53
C PHE A 65 -3.13 8.26 1.93
N GLU A 66 -2.52 9.08 1.09
CA GLU A 66 -1.26 9.75 1.41
C GLU A 66 -1.42 10.70 2.61
N SER A 67 -2.52 11.46 2.69
CA SER A 67 -2.81 12.29 3.88
C SER A 67 -2.91 11.44 5.14
N CYS A 68 -3.56 10.28 5.05
CA CYS A 68 -3.65 9.32 6.15
C CYS A 68 -2.26 8.82 6.55
N LEU A 69 -1.45 8.34 5.60
CA LEU A 69 -0.11 7.81 5.84
C LEU A 69 0.81 8.84 6.46
N MET A 70 0.85 10.06 5.91
CA MET A 70 1.68 11.15 6.39
C MET A 70 1.41 11.54 7.85
N LYS A 71 0.16 11.40 8.29
CA LYS A 71 -0.25 11.69 9.68
C LYS A 71 -0.01 10.51 10.63
N ARG A 72 0.39 9.34 10.14
CA ARG A 72 0.63 8.15 10.97
C ARG A 72 2.08 8.05 11.42
N PRO A 73 2.34 7.71 12.69
CA PRO A 73 3.66 7.23 13.07
C PRO A 73 4.03 6.00 12.24
N PHE A 74 5.23 6.02 11.66
CA PHE A 74 5.77 4.96 10.78
C PHE A 74 5.02 4.78 9.45
N ASN A 75 4.04 5.63 9.11
CA ASN A 75 3.22 5.51 7.89
C ASN A 75 2.53 4.13 7.76
N LEU A 76 2.08 3.54 8.87
CA LEU A 76 1.46 2.20 8.90
C LEU A 76 0.33 2.11 9.94
N PHE A 77 -0.56 1.12 9.79
CA PHE A 77 -1.69 0.86 10.69
C PHE A 77 -1.51 -0.40 11.55
N HIS A 78 -0.30 -0.92 11.65
CA HIS A 78 0.02 -2.13 12.42
C HIS A 78 -0.13 -1.99 13.95
N ARG A 79 -0.32 -0.77 14.47
CA ARG A 79 -0.49 -0.46 15.90
C ARG A 79 -1.43 0.73 16.11
N SER A 80 -2.31 0.60 17.11
CA SER A 80 -3.14 1.69 17.64
C SER A 80 -2.27 2.63 18.50
N ASN A 81 -1.65 3.62 17.88
CA ASN A 81 -0.58 4.44 18.48
C ASN A 81 -0.81 5.95 18.35
N LEU A 82 -2.08 6.40 18.34
CA LEU A 82 -2.44 7.82 18.36
C LEU A 82 -1.72 8.60 19.48
N ASN A 83 -1.51 7.97 20.64
CA ASN A 83 -0.77 8.54 21.76
C ASN A 83 0.64 9.05 21.40
N LEU A 84 1.33 8.45 20.41
CA LEU A 84 2.65 8.93 19.96
C LEU A 84 2.58 10.36 19.36
N ARG A 85 1.43 10.72 18.77
CA ARG A 85 1.17 12.08 18.28
C ARG A 85 0.78 13.01 19.43
N MET A 86 -0.10 12.56 20.31
CA MET A 86 -0.75 13.41 21.32
C MET A 86 0.13 13.69 22.55
N ASN A 87 1.04 12.78 22.91
CA ASN A 87 1.82 12.94 24.13
C ASN A 87 2.83 14.11 24.01
N THR A 88 2.97 14.89 25.08
CA THR A 88 4.03 15.91 25.19
C THR A 88 5.31 15.23 25.64
N VAL A 89 6.18 14.94 24.67
CA VAL A 89 7.52 14.38 24.89
C VAL A 89 8.54 15.20 24.12
N GLU A 90 9.77 15.25 24.61
CA GLU A 90 10.90 15.80 23.87
C GLU A 90 11.14 14.93 22.63
N ARG A 91 11.07 15.55 21.44
CA ARG A 91 11.13 14.83 20.16
C ARG A 91 12.40 15.23 19.42
N THR A 92 13.17 14.24 19.02
CA THR A 92 14.35 14.39 18.16
C THR A 92 14.02 14.33 16.66
N PHE A 93 12.76 14.03 16.29
CA PHE A 93 12.33 13.84 14.91
C PHE A 93 11.22 14.83 14.49
N GLY A 94 11.32 15.37 13.27
CA GLY A 94 10.47 16.43 12.73
C GLY A 94 9.06 16.04 12.28
N ASN A 95 8.63 14.79 12.45
CA ASN A 95 7.35 14.30 11.93
C ASN A 95 6.12 14.96 12.58
N LYS A 96 6.27 15.53 13.78
CA LYS A 96 5.17 16.19 14.50
C LYS A 96 4.57 17.35 13.69
N VAL A 97 5.39 18.12 13.00
CA VAL A 97 4.92 19.25 12.17
C VAL A 97 3.91 18.75 11.12
N THR A 98 4.17 17.62 10.49
CA THR A 98 3.25 17.01 9.53
C THR A 98 2.02 16.42 10.21
N TRP A 99 2.19 15.74 11.34
CA TRP A 99 1.09 15.13 12.09
C TRP A 99 0.07 16.13 12.59
N ASP A 100 0.50 17.36 12.91
CA ASP A 100 -0.36 18.41 13.44
C ASP A 100 -1.04 19.23 12.33
N LYS A 101 -0.67 19.04 11.06
CA LYS A 101 -1.35 19.71 9.93
C LYS A 101 -2.79 19.19 9.78
N PRO A 102 -3.77 20.07 9.52
CA PRO A 102 -5.12 19.65 9.18
C PRO A 102 -5.13 18.74 7.94
N PHE A 103 -5.99 17.71 7.97
CA PHE A 103 -6.14 16.78 6.85
C PHE A 103 -6.43 17.50 5.53
N GLY A 104 -7.38 18.46 5.52
CA GLY A 104 -7.71 19.23 4.33
C GLY A 104 -6.55 20.06 3.77
N GLN A 105 -5.54 20.43 4.57
CA GLN A 105 -4.34 21.10 4.06
C GLN A 105 -3.43 20.11 3.33
N LEU A 106 -3.22 18.93 3.92
CA LEU A 106 -2.42 17.87 3.29
C LEU A 106 -3.08 17.40 1.99
N PHE A 107 -4.40 17.18 2.03
CA PHE A 107 -5.19 16.72 0.89
C PHE A 107 -5.06 17.69 -0.30
N ARG A 108 -5.29 18.99 -0.10
CA ARG A 108 -5.15 20.00 -1.18
C ARG A 108 -3.76 19.98 -1.80
N ARG A 109 -2.74 19.92 -0.97
CA ARG A 109 -1.35 19.89 -1.44
C ARG A 109 -1.08 18.63 -2.26
N LEU A 110 -1.50 17.45 -1.77
CA LEU A 110 -1.29 16.19 -2.46
C LEU A 110 -2.05 16.11 -3.80
N VAL A 111 -3.29 16.64 -3.86
CA VAL A 111 -4.01 16.73 -5.14
C VAL A 111 -3.29 17.68 -6.11
N ALA A 112 -2.76 18.81 -5.65
CA ALA A 112 -1.99 19.71 -6.49
C ALA A 112 -0.69 19.06 -7.00
N GLU A 113 0.06 18.39 -6.11
CA GLU A 113 1.29 17.67 -6.47
C GLU A 113 1.01 16.55 -7.48
N GLU A 114 -0.04 15.75 -7.28
CA GLU A 114 -0.36 14.61 -8.14
C GLU A 114 -0.86 15.05 -9.53
N ASN A 115 -1.65 16.12 -9.61
CA ASN A 115 -2.11 16.64 -10.91
C ASN A 115 -0.95 17.08 -11.82
N GLU A 116 0.20 17.49 -11.25
CA GLU A 116 1.40 17.82 -12.02
C GLU A 116 2.18 16.57 -12.49
N LEU A 117 1.93 15.41 -11.86
CA LEU A 117 2.60 14.14 -12.17
C LEU A 117 1.79 13.27 -13.14
N VAL A 118 0.49 13.52 -13.28
CA VAL A 118 -0.37 12.80 -14.24
C VAL A 118 -0.17 13.36 -15.64
N PHE A 119 0.35 12.53 -16.54
CA PHE A 119 0.54 12.89 -17.94
C PHE A 119 0.06 11.79 -18.89
N SER A 120 -0.30 12.20 -20.11
CA SER A 120 -0.59 11.25 -21.18
C SER A 120 0.69 10.91 -21.96
N ASN A 121 0.99 9.63 -22.07
CA ASN A 121 2.02 9.12 -22.98
C ASN A 121 1.49 8.81 -24.40
N GLY A 122 0.22 9.16 -24.68
CA GLY A 122 -0.45 8.87 -25.95
C GLY A 122 -0.79 7.40 -26.18
N LYS A 123 -0.64 6.53 -25.17
CA LYS A 123 -0.95 5.09 -25.24
C LYS A 123 -2.11 4.73 -24.33
N VAL A 124 -2.74 3.60 -24.62
CA VAL A 124 -3.73 2.98 -23.72
C VAL A 124 -2.97 2.28 -22.60
N ASN A 125 -3.18 2.73 -21.37
CA ASN A 125 -2.62 2.12 -20.17
C ASN A 125 -3.78 1.52 -19.37
N THR A 126 -3.62 0.30 -18.86
CA THR A 126 -4.66 -0.40 -18.09
C THR A 126 -4.10 -0.89 -16.77
N ALA A 127 -4.87 -0.74 -15.70
CA ALA A 127 -4.60 -1.32 -14.38
C ALA A 127 -5.74 -2.26 -13.98
N SER A 128 -5.43 -3.32 -13.24
CA SER A 128 -6.45 -4.24 -12.73
C SER A 128 -6.05 -4.81 -11.38
N ASN A 129 -7.00 -4.87 -10.45
CA ASN A 129 -6.85 -5.57 -9.18
C ASN A 129 -7.17 -7.06 -9.36
N LYS A 130 -6.15 -7.87 -9.73
CA LYS A 130 -6.27 -9.32 -9.95
C LYS A 130 -5.01 -10.03 -9.47
N ASP A 131 -5.13 -11.32 -9.14
CA ASP A 131 -3.95 -12.16 -8.98
C ASP A 131 -3.20 -12.24 -10.32
N ALA A 132 -1.90 -11.99 -10.32
CA ALA A 132 -1.05 -12.04 -11.50
C ALA A 132 -1.10 -13.42 -12.21
N LEU A 133 -1.30 -14.51 -11.45
CA LEU A 133 -1.47 -15.86 -11.99
C LEU A 133 -2.80 -16.02 -12.75
N SER A 134 -3.83 -15.24 -12.38
CA SER A 134 -5.16 -15.24 -13.02
C SER A 134 -5.24 -14.39 -14.30
N LEU A 135 -4.19 -13.63 -14.63
CA LEU A 135 -4.17 -12.81 -15.85
C LEU A 135 -4.31 -13.68 -17.09
N GLY A 136 -5.06 -13.20 -18.09
CA GLY A 136 -5.27 -13.92 -19.34
C GLY A 136 -3.97 -14.16 -20.12
N SER A 137 -4.03 -15.03 -21.12
CA SER A 137 -2.94 -15.24 -22.07
C SER A 137 -2.72 -13.99 -22.91
N GLY A 138 -1.70 -13.21 -22.55
CA GLY A 138 -1.25 -12.03 -23.28
C GLY A 138 0.24 -12.13 -23.55
N ARG A 139 0.70 -11.48 -24.63
CA ARG A 139 2.13 -11.33 -24.91
C ARG A 139 2.61 -10.03 -24.27
N TYR A 140 3.56 -10.15 -23.35
CA TYR A 140 4.21 -9.03 -22.70
C TYR A 140 5.69 -9.06 -23.09
N ASP A 141 6.27 -7.91 -23.45
CA ASP A 141 7.70 -7.84 -23.74
C ASP A 141 8.54 -7.88 -22.45
N LEU A 142 8.03 -7.27 -21.37
CA LEU A 142 8.65 -7.23 -20.05
C LEU A 142 7.60 -7.36 -18.95
N VAL A 143 7.92 -8.13 -17.91
CA VAL A 143 7.13 -8.27 -16.68
C VAL A 143 8.02 -7.91 -15.49
N TYR A 144 7.65 -6.82 -14.81
CA TYR A 144 8.24 -6.41 -13.54
C TYR A 144 7.42 -7.00 -12.39
N ILE A 145 8.08 -7.67 -11.45
CA ILE A 145 7.47 -8.40 -10.35
C ILE A 145 8.04 -7.87 -9.04
N ASP A 146 7.16 -7.46 -8.13
CA ASP A 146 7.52 -7.02 -6.77
C ASP A 146 6.63 -7.75 -5.75
N PRO A 147 6.94 -9.02 -5.44
CA PRO A 147 6.10 -9.85 -4.59
C PRO A 147 6.36 -9.53 -3.11
N PRO A 148 5.44 -9.87 -2.20
CA PRO A 148 5.75 -9.85 -0.78
C PRO A 148 6.95 -10.76 -0.48
N TYR A 149 7.83 -10.32 0.41
CA TYR A 149 9.00 -11.09 0.83
C TYR A 149 8.95 -11.34 2.34
N PHE A 150 9.22 -12.60 2.74
CA PHE A 150 9.30 -12.96 4.15
C PHE A 150 10.72 -12.80 4.65
N CYS A 151 10.87 -12.24 5.85
CA CYS A 151 12.13 -12.35 6.58
C CYS A 151 11.99 -13.42 7.66
N ARG A 152 13.02 -14.26 7.85
CA ARG A 152 13.04 -15.30 8.91
C ARG A 152 12.82 -14.72 10.31
N GLU A 153 13.25 -13.48 10.52
CA GLU A 153 13.24 -12.78 11.80
C GLU A 153 11.93 -12.01 12.04
N ARG A 154 11.09 -11.86 11.00
CA ARG A 154 9.82 -11.15 11.08
C ARG A 154 8.67 -12.16 11.17
N THR A 155 7.65 -11.79 11.93
CA THR A 155 6.41 -12.58 11.95
C THR A 155 5.69 -12.42 10.60
N ASN A 156 4.91 -13.42 10.19
CA ASN A 156 4.15 -13.36 8.92
C ASN A 156 3.22 -12.12 8.89
N SER A 157 2.71 -11.69 10.05
CA SER A 157 1.88 -10.49 10.18
C SER A 157 2.62 -9.20 9.83
N GLU A 158 3.95 -9.14 9.96
CA GLU A 158 4.76 -7.97 9.60
C GLU A 158 5.11 -7.90 8.10
N CYS A 159 4.92 -9.01 7.38
CA CYS A 159 5.12 -9.09 5.93
C CYS A 159 3.78 -8.99 5.16
N ASP A 160 2.67 -8.95 5.88
CA ASP A 160 1.31 -8.87 5.37
C ASP A 160 0.91 -7.40 5.14
N TYR A 161 1.19 -6.89 3.93
CA TYR A 161 0.85 -5.51 3.57
C TYR A 161 -0.64 -5.19 3.72
N GLY A 162 -1.53 -6.14 3.41
CA GLY A 162 -2.97 -5.97 3.60
C GLY A 162 -3.32 -5.72 5.06
N ARG A 163 -2.68 -6.43 6.00
CA ARG A 163 -2.79 -6.15 7.44
C ARG A 163 -2.17 -4.81 7.82
N MET A 164 -0.99 -4.47 7.28
CA MET A 164 -0.28 -3.23 7.60
C MET A 164 -1.02 -1.97 7.15
N TYR A 165 -1.78 -2.06 6.04
CA TYR A 165 -2.53 -0.97 5.42
C TYR A 165 -4.05 -1.16 5.49
N HIS A 166 -4.54 -2.05 6.36
CA HIS A 166 -5.96 -2.44 6.45
C HIS A 166 -6.94 -1.26 6.58
N PHE A 167 -6.51 -0.15 7.19
CA PHE A 167 -7.35 1.03 7.35
C PHE A 167 -7.61 1.72 6.01
N LEU A 168 -6.60 1.76 5.12
CA LEU A 168 -6.75 2.30 3.77
C LEU A 168 -7.60 1.38 2.90
N GLU A 169 -7.38 0.05 3.00
CA GLU A 169 -8.23 -0.95 2.36
C GLU A 169 -9.71 -0.81 2.77
N GLY A 170 -9.92 -0.53 4.06
CA GLY A 170 -11.23 -0.22 4.60
C GLY A 170 -11.85 1.06 4.04
N LEU A 171 -11.08 2.16 3.96
CA LEU A 171 -11.53 3.41 3.33
C LEU A 171 -11.88 3.22 1.85
N ALA A 172 -11.13 2.40 1.12
CA ALA A 172 -11.40 2.05 -0.27
C ALA A 172 -12.70 1.25 -0.43
N ASN A 173 -13.06 0.44 0.57
CA ASN A 173 -14.24 -0.40 0.60
C ASN A 173 -15.20 -0.02 1.74
N TYR A 174 -15.48 1.28 1.85
CA TYR A 174 -16.13 1.89 3.01
C TYR A 174 -17.49 1.27 3.34
N ASP A 175 -18.33 1.03 2.33
CA ASP A 175 -19.68 0.48 2.52
C ASP A 175 -19.66 -0.96 3.07
N ALA A 176 -18.69 -1.79 2.65
CA ALA A 176 -18.55 -3.16 3.12
C ALA A 176 -17.64 -3.27 4.37
N TRP A 177 -16.94 -2.20 4.75
CA TRP A 177 -15.85 -2.23 5.72
C TRP A 177 -16.26 -2.88 7.05
N SER A 178 -17.43 -2.53 7.58
CA SER A 178 -17.95 -3.08 8.84
C SER A 178 -18.03 -4.61 8.85
N SER A 179 -18.40 -5.23 7.72
CA SER A 179 -18.49 -6.69 7.58
C SER A 179 -17.13 -7.38 7.45
N LEU A 180 -16.10 -6.63 7.06
CA LEU A 180 -14.76 -7.16 6.81
C LEU A 180 -13.88 -7.13 8.06
N ILE A 181 -14.24 -6.40 9.12
CA ILE A 181 -13.38 -6.20 10.30
C ILE A 181 -13.34 -7.45 11.20
N ASP A 182 -12.14 -7.77 11.68
CA ASP A 182 -11.95 -8.61 12.86
C ASP A 182 -12.09 -7.75 14.13
N TYR A 183 -13.28 -7.76 14.72
CA TYR A 183 -13.59 -6.98 15.92
C TYR A 183 -12.90 -7.48 17.20
N GLN A 184 -12.32 -8.69 17.17
CA GLN A 184 -11.50 -9.19 18.28
C GLN A 184 -10.08 -8.62 18.25
N SER A 185 -9.67 -8.07 17.10
CA SER A 185 -8.34 -7.53 16.90
C SER A 185 -8.14 -6.18 17.60
N SER A 186 -7.01 -6.04 18.30
CA SER A 186 -6.63 -4.77 18.94
C SER A 186 -6.36 -3.63 17.96
N ILE A 187 -6.24 -3.92 16.65
CA ILE A 187 -6.07 -2.92 15.59
C ILE A 187 -7.26 -2.92 14.61
N LEU A 188 -8.28 -3.76 14.81
CA LEU A 188 -9.45 -3.87 13.92
C LEU A 188 -9.07 -4.06 12.44
N HIS A 189 -8.05 -4.90 12.18
CA HIS A 189 -7.69 -5.24 10.80
C HIS A 189 -8.79 -6.05 10.13
N LEU A 190 -8.75 -6.11 8.80
CA LEU A 190 -9.68 -6.92 8.03
C LEU A 190 -9.44 -8.42 8.27
N ASN A 191 -10.51 -9.22 8.22
CA ASN A 191 -10.46 -10.67 8.22
C ASN A 191 -9.67 -11.14 7.00
N LYS A 192 -8.86 -12.19 7.19
CA LYS A 192 -8.04 -12.74 6.12
C LYS A 192 -8.91 -13.54 5.16
N ASN A 193 -8.90 -13.15 3.90
CA ASN A 193 -9.29 -14.02 2.80
C ASN A 193 -8.01 -14.71 2.34
N GLY A 194 -7.93 -16.04 2.47
CA GLY A 194 -6.71 -16.83 2.28
C GLY A 194 -5.84 -16.34 1.11
N ASN A 195 -4.57 -16.06 1.38
CA ASN A 195 -3.63 -15.52 0.39
C ASN A 195 -2.37 -16.39 0.37
N SER A 196 -2.20 -17.16 -0.71
CA SER A 196 -1.06 -18.07 -0.89
C SER A 196 0.28 -17.33 -1.00
N TRP A 197 0.28 -16.02 -1.28
CA TRP A 197 1.50 -15.20 -1.25
C TRP A 197 1.96 -14.87 0.17
N LEU A 198 1.13 -15.10 1.19
CA LEU A 198 1.43 -14.86 2.61
C LEU A 198 1.87 -16.12 3.37
N GLU A 199 2.10 -17.22 2.66
CA GLU A 199 2.57 -18.49 3.22
C GLU A 199 3.92 -18.90 2.62
N ARG A 200 4.86 -19.28 3.49
CA ARG A 200 6.25 -19.59 3.09
C ARG A 200 6.37 -20.75 2.11
N ASN A 201 5.53 -21.77 2.26
CA ASN A 201 5.62 -22.97 1.42
C ASN A 201 5.04 -22.71 0.02
N THR A 202 4.01 -21.89 -0.07
CA THR A 202 3.31 -21.57 -1.31
C THR A 202 3.95 -20.41 -2.08
N VAL A 203 4.68 -19.50 -1.42
CA VAL A 203 5.32 -18.38 -2.14
C VAL A 203 6.35 -18.87 -3.17
N ILE A 204 7.08 -19.96 -2.88
CA ILE A 204 8.04 -20.57 -3.81
C ILE A 204 7.30 -21.11 -5.04
N SER A 205 6.23 -21.89 -4.84
CA SER A 205 5.46 -22.45 -5.94
C SER A 205 4.77 -21.37 -6.75
N ASN A 206 4.23 -20.33 -6.10
CA ASN A 206 3.60 -19.20 -6.78
C ASN A 206 4.60 -18.45 -7.67
N LEU A 207 5.82 -18.21 -7.18
CA LEU A 207 6.89 -17.59 -7.98
C LEU A 207 7.29 -18.47 -9.16
N GLU A 208 7.38 -19.79 -8.96
CA GLU A 208 7.69 -20.74 -10.03
C GLU A 208 6.61 -20.71 -11.12
N GLU A 209 5.34 -20.75 -10.73
CA GLU A 209 4.20 -20.64 -11.65
C GLU A 209 4.19 -19.30 -12.39
N LEU A 210 4.53 -18.21 -11.70
CA LEU A 210 4.61 -16.88 -12.31
C LEU A 210 5.73 -16.80 -13.35
N PHE A 211 6.91 -17.34 -13.04
CA PHE A 211 8.03 -17.39 -14.00
C PHE A 211 7.72 -18.25 -15.20
N LYS A 212 7.07 -19.40 -14.99
CA LYS A 212 6.60 -20.27 -16.07
C LYS A 212 5.58 -19.56 -16.96
N LYS A 213 4.59 -18.89 -16.35
CA LYS A 213 3.54 -18.16 -17.08
C LYS A 213 4.12 -17.08 -17.99
N PHE A 214 5.11 -16.34 -17.51
CA PHE A 214 5.75 -15.23 -18.23
C PHE A 214 7.12 -15.60 -18.83
N GLN A 215 7.35 -16.88 -19.10
CA GLN A 215 8.65 -17.37 -19.58
C GLN A 215 9.06 -16.81 -20.96
N GLU A 216 8.13 -16.28 -21.75
CA GLU A 216 8.42 -15.64 -23.04
C GLU A 216 8.76 -14.13 -22.92
N SER A 217 8.52 -13.52 -21.74
CA SER A 217 8.75 -12.09 -21.47
C SER A 217 10.08 -11.85 -20.78
N ILE A 218 10.73 -10.69 -20.92
CA ILE A 218 11.82 -10.35 -19.98
C ILE A 218 11.25 -10.30 -18.56
N ILE A 219 11.82 -11.04 -17.61
CA ILE A 219 11.36 -11.03 -16.22
C ILE A 219 12.32 -10.19 -15.40
N VAL A 220 11.78 -9.19 -14.70
CA VAL A 220 12.52 -8.38 -13.74
C VAL A 220 11.87 -8.55 -12.37
N LEU A 221 12.57 -9.19 -11.45
CA LEU A 221 12.11 -9.39 -10.08
C LEU A 221 12.82 -8.41 -9.15
N SER A 222 12.06 -7.50 -8.55
CA SER A 222 12.46 -6.73 -7.37
C SER A 222 12.32 -7.60 -6.13
N TYR A 223 13.34 -7.58 -5.28
CA TYR A 223 13.34 -8.37 -4.06
C TYR A 223 14.28 -7.79 -3.01
N LYS A 224 14.14 -8.24 -1.77
CA LYS A 224 15.00 -7.77 -0.67
C LYS A 224 15.66 -8.92 0.08
N SER A 225 16.92 -8.71 0.46
CA SER A 225 17.68 -9.59 1.37
C SER A 225 17.66 -9.04 2.81
N PRO A 226 17.43 -9.88 3.85
CA PRO A 226 17.27 -11.34 3.80
C PRO A 226 15.81 -11.80 3.63
N GLY A 227 15.37 -11.98 2.38
CA GLY A 227 14.06 -12.52 2.03
C GLY A 227 14.06 -14.04 1.86
N ILE A 228 12.88 -14.66 1.96
CA ILE A 228 12.63 -16.07 1.65
C ILE A 228 11.61 -16.11 0.50
N PRO A 229 11.97 -16.64 -0.68
CA PRO A 229 13.21 -17.37 -0.98
C PRO A 229 14.44 -16.44 -1.05
N ASN A 230 15.63 -16.98 -0.80
CA ASN A 230 16.86 -16.20 -0.86
C ASN A 230 17.33 -16.01 -2.32
N GLU A 231 18.32 -15.12 -2.52
CA GLU A 231 18.85 -14.79 -3.85
C GLU A 231 19.24 -16.02 -4.70
N ASN A 232 19.92 -17.01 -4.10
CA ASN A 232 20.36 -18.20 -4.81
C ASN A 232 19.18 -19.08 -5.22
N GLU A 233 18.17 -19.20 -4.34
CA GLU A 233 16.93 -19.94 -4.63
C GLU A 233 16.15 -19.27 -5.76
N LEU A 234 15.96 -17.95 -5.71
CA LEU A 234 15.29 -17.17 -6.75
C LEU A 234 16.02 -17.26 -8.09
N THR A 235 17.34 -17.11 -8.07
CA THR A 235 18.18 -17.23 -9.28
C THR A 235 18.08 -18.62 -9.89
N SER A 236 18.10 -19.67 -9.06
CA SER A 236 18.00 -21.05 -9.52
C SER A 236 16.61 -21.34 -10.09
N LEU A 237 15.55 -20.80 -9.47
CA LEU A 237 14.18 -20.93 -9.93
C LEU A 237 13.98 -20.27 -11.30
N LEU A 238 14.46 -19.03 -11.46
CA LEU A 238 14.32 -18.29 -12.72
C LEU A 238 15.14 -18.92 -13.86
N LYS A 239 16.31 -19.50 -13.57
CA LYS A 239 17.14 -20.23 -14.55
C LYS A 239 16.45 -21.44 -15.17
N LYS A 240 15.39 -21.98 -14.57
CA LYS A 240 14.58 -23.05 -15.18
C LYS A 240 13.85 -22.59 -16.44
N TYR A 241 13.53 -21.29 -16.53
CA TYR A 241 12.73 -20.69 -17.60
C TYR A 241 13.49 -19.65 -18.43
N LYS A 242 14.70 -19.27 -18.01
CA LYS A 242 15.50 -18.21 -18.63
C LYS A 242 16.90 -18.66 -18.95
N ARG A 243 17.38 -18.33 -20.16
CA ARG A 243 18.72 -18.71 -20.62
C ARG A 243 19.80 -17.94 -19.86
N ARG A 244 19.55 -16.67 -19.54
CA ARG A 244 20.48 -15.82 -18.79
C ARG A 244 19.75 -15.19 -17.61
N VAL A 245 20.38 -15.26 -16.44
CA VAL A 245 19.92 -14.59 -15.22
C VAL A 245 21.06 -13.75 -14.67
N ARG A 246 20.79 -12.46 -14.44
CA ARG A 246 21.71 -11.49 -13.82
C ARG A 246 21.09 -10.94 -12.54
N VAL A 247 21.92 -10.66 -11.54
CA VAL A 247 21.48 -10.06 -10.28
C VAL A 247 22.23 -8.75 -10.07
N GLU A 248 21.50 -7.64 -9.97
CA GLU A 248 22.02 -6.35 -9.53
C GLU A 248 21.68 -6.14 -8.04
N LYS A 249 22.58 -5.48 -7.29
CA LYS A 249 22.43 -5.31 -5.84
C LYS A 249 22.66 -3.87 -5.42
N LYS A 250 21.87 -3.39 -4.48
CA LYS A 250 22.05 -2.07 -3.85
C LYS A 250 21.91 -2.18 -2.34
N GLN A 251 22.94 -1.78 -1.60
CA GLN A 251 22.86 -1.71 -0.15
C GLN A 251 22.00 -0.51 0.27
N TYR A 252 21.12 -0.72 1.24
CA TYR A 252 20.23 0.33 1.76
C TYR A 252 20.40 0.50 3.27
N SER A 253 20.52 1.75 3.72
CA SER A 253 20.61 2.12 5.13
C SER A 253 19.29 2.74 5.59
N TYR A 254 18.70 2.23 6.67
CA TYR A 254 17.47 2.77 7.25
C TYR A 254 17.79 3.60 8.47
N ALA A 255 17.28 4.84 8.56
CA ALA A 255 17.61 5.77 9.65
C ALA A 255 17.46 5.20 11.09
N LEU A 256 16.60 4.20 11.30
CA LEU A 256 16.32 3.60 12.61
C LEU A 256 16.81 2.15 12.76
N SER A 257 17.49 1.59 11.76
CA SER A 257 17.95 0.19 11.81
C SER A 257 19.26 0.07 12.57
N ARG A 258 19.25 -0.77 13.63
CA ARG A 258 20.47 -1.19 14.34
C ARG A 258 21.41 -2.05 13.49
N ALA A 259 20.95 -2.50 12.32
CA ALA A 259 21.71 -3.33 11.39
C ALA A 259 22.38 -2.52 10.25
N ASN A 260 22.31 -1.18 10.28
CA ASN A 260 23.02 -0.35 9.31
C ASN A 260 24.53 -0.65 9.34
N GLY A 261 25.14 -0.82 8.16
CA GLY A 261 26.57 -1.13 8.04
C GLY A 261 26.94 -2.62 8.14
N GLN A 262 25.96 -3.53 8.29
CA GLN A 262 26.22 -4.97 8.15
C GLN A 262 25.87 -5.45 6.73
N PRO A 263 26.83 -5.93 5.91
CA PRO A 263 26.61 -6.27 4.50
C PRO A 263 25.54 -7.35 4.25
N ARG A 264 25.21 -8.16 5.27
CA ARG A 264 24.20 -9.23 5.18
C ARG A 264 22.77 -8.76 5.43
N ASN A 265 22.57 -7.52 5.89
CA ASN A 265 21.28 -6.99 6.30
C ASN A 265 20.91 -5.78 5.43
N ASN A 266 19.74 -5.84 4.77
CA ASN A 266 19.18 -4.78 3.91
C ASN A 266 19.93 -4.54 2.60
N THR A 267 19.89 -5.53 1.71
CA THR A 267 20.28 -5.35 0.30
C THR A 267 19.05 -5.48 -0.59
N GLU A 268 18.79 -4.48 -1.41
CA GLU A 268 17.81 -4.55 -2.49
C GLU A 268 18.43 -5.32 -3.66
N LEU A 269 17.65 -6.23 -4.24
CA LEU A 269 18.02 -7.13 -5.31
C LEU A 269 17.15 -6.86 -6.53
N LEU A 270 17.77 -6.81 -7.71
CA LEU A 270 17.06 -6.81 -8.98
C LEU A 270 17.54 -8.02 -9.79
N ILE A 271 16.70 -9.04 -9.89
CA ILE A 271 17.00 -10.30 -10.57
C ILE A 271 16.36 -10.26 -11.96
N ILE A 272 17.17 -10.29 -13.01
CA ILE A 272 16.75 -10.08 -14.39
C ILE A 272 16.97 -11.36 -15.19
N GLY A 273 15.90 -11.89 -15.77
CA GLY A 273 15.89 -13.08 -16.62
C GLY A 273 15.54 -12.76 -18.07
N THR A 274 16.45 -13.12 -19.00
CA THR A 274 16.30 -12.97 -20.46
C THR A 274 16.47 -14.29 -21.18
#